data_AF-A0A821HVH5-F1
#
_entry.id   AF-A0A821HVH5-F1
#
_cell.length_a   1.000
_cell.length_b   1.000
_cell.length_c   1.000
_cell.angle_alpha   90.00
_cell.angle_beta   90.00
_cell.angle_gamma   90.00
#
_symmetry.space_group_name_H-M   'P 1'
#
loop_
_entity.id
_entity.type
_entity.pdbx_description
1 polymer ?
#
loop_
_entity_poly.entity_id
_entity_poly.type
_entity_poly.pdbx_seq_one_letter_code
_entity_poly.pdbx_strand_id
1 'polypeptide(L)'
;ILRLSCRRDPTLEADAEHGPKRNLQDHVSNFIKLIFDKVVTLNLFKTTFANVQHVSSQQVIVRNPSLDQFKDLHDTYSSMLSCPCRRSLIPRSTFFFCEAYFHPFCKSSFVRDDRWHQYWTMRFLNGTVDPMPPFYWTDFRKNGMKFFNYVKIFCDMANRRWSEIVNSFQREYLLSFQPMTEEQFNETIIYWEGLLRGKVEYI
;
A
#
# COMPACT_ATOMS: atom_id res chain seq x y z
N ILE A 1 42.86 -5.96 36.79
CA ILE A 1 43.95 -5.91 37.78
C ILE A 1 44.24 -4.43 38.08
N LEU A 2 44.01 -4.04 39.33
CA LEU A 2 44.25 -2.71 39.89
C LEU A 2 45.60 -2.10 39.48
N ARG A 3 45.65 -0.78 39.27
CA ARG A 3 46.88 -0.02 39.48
C ARG A 3 46.59 1.28 40.24
N LEU A 4 46.70 1.14 41.56
CA LEU A 4 46.83 2.22 42.53
C LEU A 4 48.19 2.91 42.31
N SER A 5 48.22 4.24 42.40
CA SER A 5 49.45 5.02 42.46
C SER A 5 49.49 5.69 43.83
N CYS A 6 50.37 5.19 44.71
CA CYS A 6 50.72 5.82 45.96
C CYS A 6 52.12 6.44 45.79
N ARG A 7 52.22 7.74 46.06
CA ARG A 7 53.49 8.45 46.21
C ARG A 7 53.65 8.80 47.69
N ARG A 8 54.76 8.38 48.29
CA ARG A 8 55.21 8.78 49.62
C ARG A 8 56.47 9.60 49.39
N ASP A 9 56.58 10.77 50.01
CA ASP A 9 57.86 11.48 50.11
C ASP A 9 58.11 11.84 51.59
N PRO A 10 59.35 11.66 52.09
CA PRO A 10 59.72 11.74 53.50
C PRO A 10 60.30 13.12 53.83
N THR A 11 60.83 13.26 55.05
CA THR A 11 61.35 14.46 55.75
C THR A 11 60.24 15.15 56.57
N LEU A 12 60.07 14.85 57.87
CA LEU A 12 60.94 15.08 59.04
C LEU A 12 61.41 16.53 59.16
N GLU A 13 60.86 17.17 60.20
CA GLU A 13 61.40 18.25 61.04
C GLU A 13 61.74 19.59 60.38
N ALA A 14 60.92 20.61 60.61
CA ALA A 14 61.07 21.52 61.75
C ALA A 14 60.11 22.71 61.63
N ASP A 15 59.86 23.33 62.78
CA ASP A 15 59.42 24.71 62.97
C ASP A 15 57.93 25.04 62.79
N ALA A 16 57.29 25.10 63.96
CA ALA A 16 56.11 25.90 64.22
C ALA A 16 56.41 27.39 63.94
N GLU A 17 55.62 28.02 63.06
CA GLU A 17 54.91 29.27 63.37
C GLU A 17 54.06 29.77 62.19
N HIS A 18 52.84 30.19 62.54
CA HIS A 18 52.01 31.22 61.90
C HIS A 18 51.56 31.06 60.42
N GLY A 19 50.34 30.56 60.23
CA GLY A 19 49.54 30.70 58.99
C GLY A 19 48.07 30.29 59.21
N PRO A 20 47.10 30.89 58.51
CA PRO A 20 45.95 31.55 59.12
C PRO A 20 44.87 30.58 59.64
N LYS A 21 44.21 30.98 60.73
CA LYS A 21 42.95 30.38 61.20
C LYS A 21 41.90 30.50 60.08
N ARG A 22 41.78 29.48 59.23
CA ARG A 22 40.60 29.32 58.37
C ARG A 22 39.43 29.06 59.30
N ASN A 23 38.53 30.04 59.36
CA ASN A 23 37.44 30.09 60.31
C ASN A 23 36.54 28.87 60.08
N LEU A 24 36.41 27.99 61.07
CA LEU A 24 35.48 26.86 61.04
C LEU A 24 34.06 27.32 60.66
N GLN A 25 33.75 28.56 61.00
CA GLN A 25 32.53 29.29 60.69
C GLN A 25 32.32 29.48 59.17
N ASP A 26 33.37 29.66 58.37
CA ASP A 26 33.27 29.80 56.90
C ASP A 26 33.01 28.47 56.22
N HIS A 27 33.62 27.38 56.73
CA HIS A 27 33.36 26.03 56.24
C HIS A 27 31.93 25.57 56.53
N VAL A 28 31.43 25.84 57.75
CA VAL A 28 30.04 25.54 58.11
C VAL A 28 29.07 26.39 57.29
N SER A 29 29.35 27.67 57.09
CA SER A 29 28.53 28.57 56.26
C SER A 29 28.46 28.12 54.80
N ASN A 30 29.59 27.73 54.20
CA ASN A 30 29.63 27.24 52.82
C ASN A 30 28.93 25.88 52.67
N PHE A 31 29.05 24.99 53.66
CA PHE A 31 28.34 23.71 53.65
C PHE A 31 26.82 23.89 53.76
N ILE A 32 26.35 24.81 54.61
CA ILE A 32 24.94 25.17 54.72
C ILE A 32 24.42 25.78 53.40
N LYS A 33 25.20 26.67 52.76
CA LYS A 33 24.84 27.24 51.45
C LYS A 33 24.71 26.16 50.37
N LEU A 34 25.64 25.19 50.31
CA LEU A 34 25.57 24.08 49.35
C LEU A 34 24.37 23.17 49.58
N ILE A 35 24.01 22.89 50.83
CA ILE A 35 22.80 22.12 51.15
C ILE A 35 21.56 22.91 50.74
N PHE A 36 21.49 24.19 51.09
CA PHE A 36 20.35 25.04 50.77
C PHE A 36 20.15 25.16 49.25
N ASP A 37 21.22 25.38 48.50
CA ASP A 37 21.20 25.47 47.04
C ASP A 37 20.73 24.16 46.40
N LYS A 38 21.21 23.00 46.89
CA LYS A 38 20.72 21.70 46.42
C LYS A 38 19.26 21.45 46.75
N VAL A 39 18.80 21.83 47.94
CA VAL A 39 17.38 21.69 48.34
C VAL A 39 16.49 22.58 47.49
N VAL A 40 16.89 23.83 47.25
CA VAL A 40 16.16 24.76 46.39
C VAL A 40 16.10 24.23 44.95
N THR A 41 17.24 23.82 44.39
CA THR A 41 17.30 23.27 43.02
C THR A 41 16.41 22.03 42.86
N LEU A 42 16.39 21.14 43.86
CA LEU A 42 15.61 19.91 43.83
C LEU A 42 14.10 20.17 43.96
N ASN A 43 13.70 21.21 44.71
CA ASN A 43 12.30 21.64 44.79
C ASN A 43 11.84 22.38 43.53
N LEU A 44 12.71 23.20 42.91
CA LEU A 44 12.44 23.83 41.62
C LEU A 44 12.28 22.77 40.51
N PHE A 45 13.12 21.74 40.51
CA PHE A 45 13.01 20.64 39.56
C PHE A 45 11.72 19.83 39.73
N LYS A 46 11.30 19.56 40.98
CA LYS A 46 10.03 18.86 41.25
C LYS A 46 8.82 19.64 40.74
N THR A 47 8.80 20.95 40.95
CA THR A 47 7.67 21.81 40.55
C THR A 47 7.57 21.96 39.04
N THR A 48 8.70 22.09 38.33
CA THR A 48 8.68 22.13 36.85
C THR A 48 8.21 20.81 36.24
N PHE A 49 8.67 19.66 36.75
CA PHE A 49 8.23 18.35 36.26
C PHE A 49 6.76 18.04 36.59
N ALA A 50 6.27 18.45 37.76
CA ALA A 50 4.87 18.29 38.12
C ALA A 50 3.93 19.07 37.18
N ASN A 51 4.35 20.25 36.70
CA ASN A 51 3.56 21.05 35.76
C ASN A 51 3.54 20.48 34.34
N VAL A 52 4.58 19.74 33.92
CA VAL A 52 4.66 19.11 32.58
C VAL A 52 3.71 17.91 32.46
N GLN A 53 3.36 17.26 33.57
CA GLN A 53 2.48 16.08 33.57
C GLN A 53 0.99 16.39 33.38
N HIS A 54 0.57 17.66 33.41
CA HIS A 54 -0.83 18.07 33.28
C HIS A 54 -1.28 18.37 31.83
N VAL A 55 -0.68 17.72 30.83
CA VAL A 55 -1.24 17.72 29.48
C VAL A 55 -2.44 16.76 29.45
N SER A 56 -3.63 17.31 29.67
CA SER A 56 -4.89 16.59 29.52
C SER A 56 -5.15 16.34 28.04
N SER A 57 -4.96 15.11 27.56
CA SER A 57 -5.40 14.72 26.22
C SER A 57 -6.92 14.58 26.21
N GLN A 58 -7.60 15.41 25.43
CA GLN A 58 -9.03 15.29 25.21
C GLN A 58 -9.29 14.41 24.00
N GLN A 59 -10.01 13.30 24.17
CA GLN A 59 -10.43 12.46 23.06
C GLN A 59 -11.68 13.06 22.41
N VAL A 60 -11.60 13.41 21.13
CA VAL A 60 -12.73 13.87 20.32
C VAL A 60 -13.17 12.75 19.38
N ILE A 61 -14.46 12.40 19.40
CA ILE A 61 -15.02 11.35 18.54
C ILE A 61 -15.85 12.01 17.44
N VAL A 62 -15.37 11.89 16.20
CA VAL A 62 -16.11 12.30 15.00
C VAL A 62 -16.78 11.08 14.38
N ARG A 63 -18.11 11.12 14.25
CA ARG A 63 -18.90 10.01 13.67
C ARG A 63 -19.12 10.25 12.19
N ASN A 64 -18.75 9.27 11.36
CA ASN A 64 -18.91 9.31 9.90
C ASN A 64 -18.35 10.60 9.28
N PRO A 65 -17.03 10.86 9.42
CA PRO A 65 -16.43 12.02 8.77
C PRO A 65 -16.65 11.94 7.26
N SER A 66 -16.87 13.09 6.63
CA SER A 66 -16.73 13.23 5.18
C SER A 66 -15.27 13.00 4.76
N LEU A 67 -15.04 12.79 3.45
CA LEU A 67 -13.69 12.61 2.93
C LEU A 67 -12.79 13.81 3.26
N ASP A 68 -13.29 15.03 3.10
CA ASP A 68 -12.53 16.25 3.36
C ASP A 68 -12.21 16.40 4.85
N GLN A 69 -13.18 16.13 5.74
CA GLN A 69 -12.93 16.11 7.18
C GLN A 69 -11.90 15.06 7.58
N PHE A 70 -11.91 13.89 6.94
CA PHE A 70 -10.89 12.88 7.18
C PHE A 70 -9.51 13.37 6.72
N LYS A 71 -9.42 13.97 5.52
CA LYS A 71 -8.17 14.54 5.00
C LYS A 71 -7.60 15.59 5.97
N ASP A 72 -8.43 16.56 6.38
CA ASP A 72 -8.02 17.62 7.33
C ASP A 72 -7.54 17.06 8.67
N LEU A 73 -8.27 16.08 9.24
CA LEU A 73 -7.93 15.44 10.50
C LEU A 73 -6.68 14.58 10.38
N HIS A 74 -6.50 13.88 9.27
CA HIS A 74 -5.34 13.05 9.00
C HIS A 74 -4.08 13.91 8.84
N ASP A 75 -4.17 15.01 8.11
CA ASP A 75 -3.03 15.93 7.89
C ASP A 75 -2.59 16.61 9.20
N THR A 76 -3.54 16.91 10.09
CA THR A 76 -3.24 17.58 11.37
C THR A 76 -2.85 16.61 12.48
N TYR A 77 -3.44 15.41 12.52
CA TYR A 77 -3.37 14.48 13.67
C TYR A 77 -2.99 13.04 13.29
N SER A 78 -2.31 12.81 12.16
CA SER A 78 -1.97 11.46 11.64
C SER A 78 -1.44 10.48 12.69
N SER A 79 -0.58 10.91 13.62
CA SER A 79 0.02 10.05 14.65
C SER A 79 -0.91 9.66 15.80
N MET A 80 -2.00 10.40 16.01
CA MET A 80 -2.97 10.21 17.10
C MET A 80 -4.36 9.83 16.60
N LEU A 81 -4.61 9.94 15.29
CA LEU A 81 -5.90 9.65 14.68
C LEU A 81 -6.13 8.13 14.61
N SER A 82 -7.29 7.69 15.11
CA SER A 82 -7.73 6.30 14.99
C SER A 82 -9.10 6.26 14.32
N CYS A 83 -9.14 5.68 13.12
CA CYS A 83 -10.35 5.54 12.32
C CYS A 83 -10.58 4.07 11.97
N PRO A 84 -11.32 3.31 12.79
CA PRO A 84 -11.65 1.93 12.42
C PRO A 84 -12.67 1.91 11.28
N CYS A 85 -12.39 1.12 10.24
CA CYS A 85 -13.34 0.89 9.16
C CYS A 85 -14.55 0.08 9.65
N ARG A 86 -15.77 0.47 9.24
CA ARG A 86 -16.99 -0.32 9.51
C ARG A 86 -16.99 -1.67 8.80
N ARG A 87 -16.32 -1.75 7.64
CA ARG A 87 -16.13 -2.96 6.85
C ARG A 87 -14.65 -3.06 6.52
N SER A 88 -14.03 -4.18 6.86
CA SER A 88 -12.61 -4.42 6.55
C SER A 88 -12.38 -5.17 5.23
N LEU A 89 -13.46 -5.71 4.66
CA LEU A 89 -13.48 -6.46 3.41
C LEU A 89 -14.33 -5.68 2.40
N ILE A 90 -13.69 -5.17 1.35
CA ILE A 90 -14.35 -4.46 0.27
C ILE A 90 -14.24 -5.33 -0.99
N PRO A 91 -15.36 -5.83 -1.54
CA PRO A 91 -15.31 -6.64 -2.77
C PRO A 91 -14.72 -5.82 -3.90
N ARG A 92 -13.79 -6.37 -4.67
CA ARG A 92 -13.15 -5.63 -5.78
C ARG A 92 -14.16 -5.19 -6.84
N SER A 93 -15.19 -6.00 -7.05
CA SER A 93 -16.29 -5.69 -7.96
C SER A 93 -17.01 -4.37 -7.67
N THR A 94 -16.90 -3.79 -6.46
CA THR A 94 -17.55 -2.50 -6.15
C THR A 94 -16.79 -1.29 -6.65
N PHE A 95 -15.50 -1.42 -6.97
CA PHE A 95 -14.64 -0.29 -7.37
C PHE A 95 -13.73 -0.57 -8.56
N PHE A 96 -13.63 -1.82 -9.02
CA PHE A 96 -12.75 -2.23 -10.11
C PHE A 96 -13.54 -2.91 -11.23
N PHE A 97 -13.65 -2.23 -12.36
CA PHE A 97 -14.38 -2.70 -13.54
C PHE A 97 -13.42 -2.92 -14.71
N CYS A 98 -13.52 -4.09 -15.36
CA CYS A 98 -12.72 -4.42 -16.53
C CYS A 98 -13.61 -4.81 -17.69
N GLU A 99 -13.40 -4.19 -18.84
CA GLU A 99 -14.06 -4.52 -20.09
C GLU A 99 -13.03 -5.01 -21.12
N ALA A 100 -13.35 -6.08 -21.83
CA ALA A 100 -12.52 -6.54 -22.94
C ALA A 100 -12.93 -5.90 -24.25
N TYR A 101 -11.92 -5.39 -24.96
CA TYR A 101 -12.03 -4.93 -26.32
C TYR A 101 -11.45 -5.97 -27.26
N PHE A 102 -12.30 -6.92 -27.69
CA PHE A 102 -11.91 -7.91 -28.69
C PHE A 102 -11.77 -7.28 -30.08
N HIS A 103 -10.85 -7.83 -30.87
CA HIS A 103 -10.63 -7.41 -32.25
C HIS A 103 -11.97 -7.41 -33.04
N PRO A 104 -12.28 -6.37 -33.85
CA PRO A 104 -13.56 -6.26 -34.56
C PRO A 104 -13.90 -7.49 -35.42
N PHE A 105 -12.87 -8.18 -35.92
CA PHE A 105 -13.04 -9.42 -36.67
C PHE A 105 -13.75 -10.53 -35.86
N CYS A 106 -13.52 -10.64 -34.55
CA CYS A 106 -14.23 -11.57 -33.66
C CYS A 106 -15.73 -11.25 -33.53
N LYS A 107 -16.14 -10.04 -33.91
CA LYS A 107 -17.55 -9.60 -33.96
C LYS A 107 -18.13 -9.66 -35.38
N SER A 108 -17.32 -10.00 -36.38
CA SER A 108 -17.75 -10.05 -37.78
C SER A 108 -18.67 -11.24 -38.07
N SER A 109 -19.45 -11.13 -39.15
CA SER A 109 -20.31 -12.21 -39.64
C SER A 109 -19.50 -13.45 -40.05
N PHE A 110 -18.26 -13.31 -40.53
CA PHE A 110 -17.41 -14.46 -40.87
C PHE A 110 -17.11 -15.39 -39.67
N VAL A 111 -17.15 -14.84 -38.46
CA VAL A 111 -16.86 -15.56 -37.21
C VAL A 111 -18.14 -15.93 -36.46
N ARG A 112 -19.11 -15.01 -36.37
CA ARG A 112 -20.32 -15.20 -35.54
C ARG A 112 -21.48 -15.88 -36.26
N ASP A 113 -21.53 -15.77 -37.57
CA ASP A 113 -22.71 -16.15 -38.35
C ASP A 113 -22.47 -17.45 -39.10
N ASP A 114 -23.17 -18.53 -38.74
CA ASP A 114 -23.01 -19.81 -39.43
C ASP A 114 -23.71 -19.83 -40.81
N ARG A 115 -24.48 -18.80 -41.18
CA ARG A 115 -25.16 -18.70 -42.48
C ARG A 115 -24.19 -18.74 -43.65
N TRP A 116 -22.99 -18.18 -43.48
CA TRP A 116 -22.01 -18.16 -44.54
C TRP A 116 -21.44 -19.57 -44.79
N HIS A 117 -21.20 -20.35 -43.73
CA HIS A 117 -20.86 -21.79 -43.85
C HIS A 117 -22.00 -22.59 -44.49
N GLN A 118 -23.24 -22.34 -44.06
CA GLN A 118 -24.41 -23.04 -44.58
C GLN A 118 -24.62 -22.76 -46.08
N TYR A 119 -24.46 -21.50 -46.51
CA TYR A 119 -24.57 -21.11 -47.91
C TYR A 119 -23.61 -21.90 -48.80
N TRP A 120 -22.35 -22.00 -48.41
CA TRP A 120 -21.35 -22.73 -49.18
C TRP A 120 -21.58 -24.25 -49.12
N THR A 121 -21.86 -24.80 -47.94
CA THR A 121 -22.15 -26.24 -47.78
C THR A 121 -23.34 -26.68 -48.62
N MET A 122 -24.45 -25.93 -48.62
CA MET A 122 -25.63 -26.27 -49.44
C MET A 122 -25.33 -26.16 -50.93
N ARG A 123 -24.56 -25.17 -51.37
CA ARG A 123 -24.16 -25.03 -52.78
C ARG A 123 -23.27 -26.18 -53.25
N PHE A 124 -22.49 -26.78 -52.35
CA PHE A 124 -21.69 -27.97 -52.64
C PHE A 124 -22.50 -29.27 -52.65
N LEU A 125 -23.44 -29.43 -51.71
CA LEU A 125 -24.20 -30.68 -51.55
C LEU A 125 -25.36 -30.82 -52.53
N ASN A 126 -26.00 -29.72 -52.94
CA ASN A 126 -27.21 -29.78 -53.76
C ASN A 126 -26.94 -29.94 -55.27
N GLY A 127 -25.67 -30.08 -55.71
CA GLY A 127 -25.31 -30.40 -57.10
C GLY A 127 -25.80 -29.41 -58.16
N THR A 128 -26.39 -28.29 -57.76
CA THR A 128 -26.91 -27.23 -58.64
C THR A 128 -25.76 -26.28 -58.96
N VAL A 129 -24.81 -26.75 -59.75
CA VAL A 129 -23.73 -25.90 -60.25
C VAL A 129 -23.66 -26.04 -61.75
N ASP A 130 -23.81 -24.91 -62.44
CA ASP A 130 -23.08 -24.65 -63.67
C ASP A 130 -21.65 -25.23 -63.57
N PRO A 131 -21.04 -25.71 -64.67
CA PRO A 131 -19.73 -26.33 -64.66
C PRO A 131 -18.75 -25.51 -63.82
N MET A 132 -18.26 -26.14 -62.75
CA MET A 132 -17.44 -25.50 -61.72
C MET A 132 -16.24 -24.81 -62.40
N PRO A 133 -16.06 -23.48 -62.25
CA PRO A 133 -14.99 -22.77 -62.93
C PRO A 133 -13.62 -23.39 -62.58
N PRO A 134 -12.66 -23.46 -63.51
CA PRO A 134 -11.35 -24.09 -63.29
C PRO A 134 -10.56 -23.49 -62.10
N PHE A 135 -10.92 -22.29 -61.64
CA PHE A 135 -10.32 -21.59 -60.50
C PHE A 135 -10.92 -21.94 -59.13
N TYR A 136 -11.80 -22.93 -59.06
CA TYR A 136 -12.45 -23.31 -57.79
C TYR A 136 -11.48 -23.74 -56.68
N TRP A 137 -10.35 -24.37 -57.04
CA TRP A 137 -9.36 -24.82 -56.06
C TRP A 137 -8.59 -23.67 -55.42
N THR A 138 -8.49 -22.52 -56.10
CA THR A 138 -7.83 -21.30 -55.62
C THR A 138 -8.81 -20.31 -55.00
N ASP A 139 -10.11 -20.62 -54.96
CA ASP A 139 -11.10 -19.74 -54.37
C ASP A 139 -10.88 -19.60 -52.86
N PHE A 140 -10.47 -18.39 -52.46
CA PHE A 140 -10.23 -18.04 -51.07
C PHE A 140 -11.47 -18.29 -50.19
N ARG A 141 -12.67 -18.30 -50.76
CA ARG A 141 -13.92 -18.54 -50.01
C ARG A 141 -13.98 -19.97 -49.51
N LYS A 142 -13.45 -20.94 -50.26
CA LYS A 142 -13.35 -22.35 -49.84
C LYS A 142 -12.26 -22.56 -48.79
N ASN A 143 -11.05 -22.09 -49.08
CA ASN A 143 -9.90 -22.27 -48.18
C ASN A 143 -10.03 -21.40 -46.91
N GLY A 144 -10.64 -20.22 -47.04
CA GLY A 144 -10.94 -19.28 -45.96
C GLY A 144 -11.96 -19.80 -44.96
N MET A 145 -12.84 -20.76 -45.32
CA MET A 145 -13.79 -21.35 -44.34
C MET A 145 -13.09 -22.05 -43.19
N LYS A 146 -12.04 -22.78 -43.51
CA LYS A 146 -11.23 -23.44 -42.48
C LYS A 146 -10.54 -22.40 -41.62
N PHE A 147 -9.98 -21.37 -42.25
CA PHE A 147 -9.32 -20.26 -41.54
C PHE A 147 -10.27 -19.53 -40.58
N PHE A 148 -11.46 -19.13 -41.03
CA PHE A 148 -12.42 -18.42 -40.18
C PHE A 148 -12.96 -19.31 -39.04
N ASN A 149 -13.04 -20.62 -39.22
CA ASN A 149 -13.33 -21.55 -38.12
C ASN A 149 -12.23 -21.53 -37.05
N TYR A 150 -10.95 -21.55 -37.44
CA TYR A 150 -9.86 -21.42 -36.48
C TYR A 150 -9.92 -20.06 -35.76
N VAL A 151 -10.22 -18.99 -36.49
CA VAL A 151 -10.36 -17.66 -35.87
C VAL A 151 -11.56 -17.62 -34.92
N LYS A 152 -12.67 -18.27 -35.24
CA LYS A 152 -13.83 -18.40 -34.33
C LYS A 152 -13.44 -19.08 -33.02
N ILE A 153 -12.77 -20.22 -33.11
CA ILE A 153 -12.27 -20.95 -31.92
C ILE A 153 -11.33 -20.06 -31.12
N PHE A 154 -10.39 -19.37 -31.77
CA PHE A 154 -9.47 -18.45 -31.11
C PHE A 154 -10.21 -17.32 -30.39
N CYS A 155 -11.15 -16.65 -31.05
CA CYS A 155 -11.96 -15.58 -30.46
C CYS A 155 -12.78 -16.08 -29.26
N ASP A 156 -13.39 -17.27 -29.36
CA ASP A 156 -14.16 -17.88 -28.29
C ASP A 156 -13.28 -18.27 -27.10
N MET A 157 -12.10 -18.84 -27.36
CA MET A 157 -11.11 -19.16 -26.33
C MET A 157 -10.61 -17.90 -25.62
N ALA A 158 -10.25 -16.87 -26.37
CA ALA A 158 -9.82 -15.59 -25.82
C ALA A 158 -10.92 -14.96 -24.95
N ASN A 159 -12.17 -14.98 -25.42
CA ASN A 159 -13.30 -14.43 -24.67
C ASN A 159 -13.59 -15.21 -23.38
N ARG A 160 -13.56 -16.55 -23.43
CA ARG A 160 -13.70 -17.39 -22.24
C ARG A 160 -12.56 -17.14 -21.26
N ARG A 161 -11.33 -17.14 -21.75
CA ARG A 161 -10.14 -16.94 -20.93
C ARG A 161 -10.15 -15.57 -20.23
N TRP A 162 -10.49 -14.51 -20.96
CA TRP A 162 -10.69 -13.19 -20.38
C TRP A 162 -11.75 -13.20 -19.27
N SER A 163 -12.92 -13.78 -19.57
CA SER A 163 -14.03 -13.86 -18.61
C SER A 163 -13.63 -14.60 -17.34
N GLU A 164 -12.88 -15.70 -17.46
CA GLU A 164 -12.35 -16.44 -16.31
C GLU A 164 -11.39 -15.60 -15.46
N ILE A 165 -10.46 -14.90 -16.11
CA ILE A 165 -9.47 -14.05 -15.42
C ILE A 165 -10.17 -12.92 -14.67
N VAL A 166 -11.07 -12.19 -15.33
CA VAL A 166 -11.78 -11.06 -14.72
C VAL A 166 -12.72 -11.54 -13.61
N ASN A 167 -13.50 -12.60 -13.83
CA ASN A 167 -14.40 -13.13 -12.80
C ASN A 167 -13.62 -13.66 -11.59
N SER A 168 -12.46 -14.27 -11.81
CA SER A 168 -11.58 -14.69 -10.70
C SER A 168 -11.07 -13.47 -9.94
N PHE A 169 -10.52 -12.49 -10.67
CA PHE A 169 -9.95 -11.28 -10.09
C PHE A 169 -10.96 -10.45 -9.30
N GLN A 170 -12.18 -10.26 -9.81
CA GLN A 170 -13.22 -9.44 -9.18
C GLN A 170 -13.85 -10.09 -7.92
N ARG A 171 -13.73 -11.41 -7.76
CA ARG A 171 -14.21 -12.13 -6.56
C ARG A 171 -13.32 -11.98 -5.34
N GLU A 172 -12.10 -11.49 -5.54
CA GLU A 172 -11.20 -11.21 -4.43
C GLU A 172 -11.65 -9.93 -3.70
N TYR A 173 -10.97 -9.61 -2.58
CA TYR A 173 -11.31 -8.48 -1.71
C TYR A 173 -10.09 -7.59 -1.49
N LEU A 174 -10.37 -6.31 -1.22
CA LEU A 174 -9.43 -5.39 -0.59
C LEU A 174 -9.61 -5.51 0.93
N LEU A 175 -8.49 -5.79 1.62
CA LEU A 175 -8.42 -5.85 3.08
C LEU A 175 -7.91 -4.50 3.60
N SER A 176 -8.71 -3.81 4.41
CA SER A 176 -8.36 -2.51 4.94
C SER A 176 -9.04 -2.26 6.29
N PHE A 177 -8.26 -2.12 7.36
CA PHE A 177 -8.79 -1.90 8.71
C PHE A 177 -8.87 -0.41 9.10
N GLN A 178 -8.22 0.44 8.31
CA GLN A 178 -8.17 1.89 8.47
C GLN A 178 -8.43 2.55 7.11
N PRO A 179 -9.08 3.72 7.08
CA PRO A 179 -9.29 4.45 5.83
C PRO A 179 -7.95 4.72 5.15
N MET A 180 -7.92 4.51 3.84
CA MET A 180 -6.75 4.80 3.02
C MET A 180 -6.86 6.20 2.45
N THR A 181 -5.73 6.86 2.26
CA THR A 181 -5.66 8.08 1.46
C THR A 181 -5.93 7.76 -0.01
N GLU A 182 -6.27 8.79 -0.78
CA GLU A 182 -6.49 8.66 -2.22
C GLU A 182 -5.24 8.17 -2.95
N GLU A 183 -4.06 8.61 -2.50
CA GLU A 183 -2.77 8.16 -2.99
C GLU A 183 -2.55 6.66 -2.75
N GLN A 184 -2.72 6.20 -1.50
CA GLN A 184 -2.60 4.78 -1.14
C GLN A 184 -3.58 3.90 -1.92
N PHE A 185 -4.81 4.38 -2.11
CA PHE A 185 -5.80 3.68 -2.92
C PHE A 185 -5.34 3.60 -4.38
N ASN A 186 -4.88 4.69 -4.97
CA ASN A 186 -4.40 4.72 -6.36
C ASN A 186 -3.18 3.82 -6.57
N GLU A 187 -2.21 3.80 -5.64
CA GLU A 187 -1.08 2.88 -5.70
C GLU A 187 -1.53 1.41 -5.69
N THR A 188 -2.54 1.10 -4.87
CA THR A 188 -3.15 -0.23 -4.83
C THR A 188 -3.79 -0.59 -6.17
N ILE A 189 -4.51 0.35 -6.80
CA ILE A 189 -5.11 0.15 -8.12
C ILE A 189 -4.03 -0.11 -9.19
N ILE A 190 -2.96 0.69 -9.22
CA ILE A 190 -1.87 0.53 -10.20
C ILE A 190 -1.20 -0.84 -10.05
N TYR A 191 -0.91 -1.27 -8.82
CA TYR A 191 -0.36 -2.60 -8.55
C TYR A 191 -1.26 -3.71 -9.12
N TRP A 192 -2.58 -3.54 -8.97
CA TRP A 192 -3.58 -4.51 -9.39
C TRP A 192 -3.78 -4.55 -10.89
N GLU A 193 -3.73 -3.41 -11.56
CA GLU A 193 -3.68 -3.33 -13.02
C GLU A 193 -2.44 -4.06 -13.56
N GLY A 194 -1.27 -3.87 -12.92
CA GLY A 194 -0.05 -4.61 -13.27
C GLY A 194 -0.22 -6.13 -13.13
N LEU A 195 -0.81 -6.58 -12.02
CA LEU A 195 -1.10 -8.00 -11.79
C LEU A 195 -2.07 -8.57 -12.83
N LEU A 196 -3.11 -7.80 -13.19
CA LEU A 196 -4.09 -8.21 -14.20
C LEU A 196 -3.44 -8.29 -15.58
N ARG A 197 -2.63 -7.30 -15.98
CA ARG A 197 -1.86 -7.32 -17.24
C ARG A 197 -0.96 -8.53 -17.31
N GLY A 198 -0.22 -8.83 -16.24
CA GLY A 198 0.63 -10.02 -16.17
C GLY A 198 -0.15 -11.33 -16.34
N LYS A 199 -1.42 -11.41 -15.92
CA LYS A 199 -2.27 -12.60 -16.17
C LYS A 199 -2.76 -12.71 -17.63
N VAL A 200 -2.79 -11.60 -18.36
CA VAL A 200 -3.29 -11.50 -19.74
C VAL A 200 -2.18 -11.71 -20.77
N GLU A 201 -0.93 -11.35 -20.46
CA GLU A 201 0.23 -11.55 -21.35
C GLU A 201 0.54 -13.03 -21.67
N TYR A 202 -0.09 -13.97 -20.98
CA TYR A 202 0.02 -15.42 -21.23
C TYR A 202 -1.14 -16.00 -22.08
N ILE A 203 -1.89 -15.15 -22.78
CA ILE A 203 -2.97 -15.52 -23.74
C ILE A 203 -2.49 -15.26 -25.16
#